data_AF-M0GKD8-F1
#
_entry.id   AF-M0GKD8-F1
#
_cell.length_a   1.000
_cell.length_b   1.000
_cell.length_c   1.000
_cell.angle_alpha   90.00
_cell.angle_beta   90.00
_cell.angle_gamma   90.00
#
_symmetry.space_group_name_H-M   'P 1'
#
loop_
_entity.id
_entity.type
_entity.pdbx_description
1 polymer ?
#
loop_
_entity_poly.entity_id
_entity_poly.type
_entity_poly.pdbx_seq_one_letter_code
_entity_poly.pdbx_strand_id
1 'polypeptide(L)'
;MLLSDLLKESLDTATLECWQRERTATPVRAFAVRLHAAGLSLRETEAILRLLGVERSFQAVFQWVHRLADSVSDPPKATPRRVAVDETAVKINGKWSWLYAAIDLDTKVILDAALFKRHGTDPAAAFLHGVCEKHDCSETVFLADAFGYRTAFSRLGLNGRIDYTDRNLIEKWFHTFKMRVDRFHNSWVG
;
A
#
# COMPACT_ATOMS: atom_id res chain seq x y z
N MET A 1 -32.57 -15.42 -0.49
CA MET A 1 -31.99 -14.06 -0.44
C MET A 1 -30.69 -14.09 -1.21
N LEU A 2 -30.50 -13.19 -2.19
CA LEU A 2 -29.26 -13.18 -2.97
C LEU A 2 -28.11 -12.59 -2.12
N LEU A 3 -26.90 -13.11 -2.27
CA LEU A 3 -25.71 -12.60 -1.58
C LEU A 3 -25.54 -11.09 -1.78
N SER A 4 -25.85 -10.59 -2.98
CA SER A 4 -25.78 -9.17 -3.29
C SER A 4 -26.66 -8.32 -2.38
N ASP A 5 -27.82 -8.81 -1.97
CA ASP A 5 -28.78 -8.03 -1.18
C ASP A 5 -28.31 -7.93 0.27
N LEU A 6 -27.84 -9.05 0.85
CA LEU A 6 -27.20 -9.07 2.17
C LEU A 6 -25.95 -8.19 2.22
N LEU A 7 -25.14 -8.22 1.16
CA LEU A 7 -23.93 -7.41 1.07
C LEU A 7 -24.22 -5.92 0.89
N LYS A 8 -25.32 -5.52 0.24
CA LYS A 8 -25.70 -4.09 0.14
C LYS A 8 -26.00 -3.49 1.50
N GLU A 9 -26.60 -4.24 2.41
CA GLU A 9 -26.95 -3.78 3.75
C GLU A 9 -25.71 -3.60 4.64
N SER A 10 -24.63 -4.33 4.35
CA SER A 10 -23.44 -4.43 5.22
C SER A 10 -22.16 -3.81 4.64
N LEU A 11 -22.11 -3.58 3.32
CA LEU A 11 -20.98 -2.95 2.63
C LEU A 11 -21.39 -1.59 2.07
N ASP A 12 -20.74 -0.54 2.55
CA ASP A 12 -20.78 0.75 1.89
C ASP A 12 -20.01 0.66 0.55
N THR A 13 -20.77 0.51 -0.54
CA THR A 13 -20.25 0.51 -1.91
C THR A 13 -20.56 1.79 -2.67
N ALA A 14 -21.10 2.82 -2.00
CA ALA A 14 -21.55 4.04 -2.65
C ALA A 14 -20.41 4.79 -3.36
N THR A 15 -19.17 4.54 -2.95
CA THR A 15 -17.96 5.19 -3.45
C THR A 15 -17.19 4.37 -4.50
N LEU A 16 -17.63 3.15 -4.83
CA LEU A 16 -16.89 2.22 -5.72
C LEU A 16 -17.35 2.34 -7.19
N GLU A 17 -17.26 3.56 -7.73
CA GLU A 17 -17.66 3.89 -9.10
C GLU A 17 -16.78 3.25 -10.18
N CYS A 18 -15.57 2.81 -9.84
CA CYS A 18 -14.63 2.17 -10.76
C CYS A 18 -15.18 0.89 -11.42
N TRP A 19 -16.28 0.38 -10.87
CA TRP A 19 -16.91 -0.88 -11.21
C TRP A 19 -18.26 -0.74 -11.91
N GLN A 20 -18.62 0.46 -12.34
CA GLN A 20 -19.83 0.70 -13.12
C GLN A 20 -19.88 -0.18 -14.38
N ARG A 21 -21.09 -0.64 -14.74
CA ARG A 21 -21.44 -1.41 -15.99
C ARG A 21 -20.93 -2.85 -16.09
N GLU A 22 -20.34 -3.38 -15.04
CA GLU A 22 -19.95 -4.79 -14.96
C GLU A 22 -21.12 -5.71 -14.62
N ARG A 23 -21.12 -6.94 -15.16
CA ARG A 23 -22.21 -7.91 -14.96
C ARG A 23 -22.39 -8.37 -13.52
N THR A 24 -21.35 -8.28 -12.69
CA THR A 24 -21.40 -8.72 -11.29
C THR A 24 -21.76 -7.54 -10.39
N ALA A 25 -22.63 -7.73 -9.41
CA ALA A 25 -23.01 -6.66 -8.48
C ALA A 25 -21.78 -6.08 -7.75
N THR A 26 -21.72 -4.75 -7.59
CA THR A 26 -20.61 -4.05 -6.90
C THR A 26 -20.32 -4.57 -5.49
N PRO A 27 -21.31 -4.87 -4.64
CA PRO A 27 -21.08 -5.44 -3.30
C PRO A 27 -20.35 -6.77 -3.32
N VAL A 28 -20.64 -7.65 -4.28
CA VAL A 28 -19.95 -8.95 -4.42
C VAL A 28 -18.48 -8.76 -4.79
N ARG A 29 -18.18 -7.77 -5.64
CA ARG A 29 -16.81 -7.43 -6.03
C ARG A 29 -16.03 -6.79 -4.89
N ALA A 30 -16.67 -5.85 -4.19
CA ALA A 30 -16.11 -5.24 -2.98
C ALA A 30 -15.79 -6.31 -1.93
N PHE A 31 -16.71 -7.26 -1.73
CA PHE A 31 -16.49 -8.40 -0.84
C PHE A 31 -15.30 -9.26 -1.28
N ALA A 32 -15.22 -9.64 -2.57
CA ALA A 32 -14.11 -10.42 -3.10
C ALA A 32 -12.75 -9.70 -2.92
N VAL A 33 -12.70 -8.40 -3.20
CA VAL A 33 -11.48 -7.61 -2.98
C VAL A 33 -11.13 -7.50 -1.50
N ARG A 34 -12.12 -7.36 -0.61
CA ARG A 34 -11.89 -7.37 0.86
C ARG A 34 -11.36 -8.73 1.35
N LEU A 35 -11.88 -9.85 0.84
CA LEU A 35 -11.34 -11.18 1.15
C LEU A 35 -9.87 -11.29 0.73
N HIS A 36 -9.56 -10.86 -0.50
CA HIS A 36 -8.18 -10.86 -0.97
C HIS A 36 -7.29 -9.92 -0.12
N ALA A 37 -7.79 -8.73 0.23
CA ALA A 37 -7.08 -7.79 1.08
C ALA A 37 -6.83 -8.32 2.51
N ALA A 38 -7.74 -9.16 3.03
CA ALA A 38 -7.60 -9.85 4.30
C ALA A 38 -6.62 -11.03 4.28
N GLY A 39 -5.99 -11.32 3.12
CA GLY A 39 -4.93 -12.31 2.99
C GLY A 39 -5.31 -13.57 2.21
N LEU A 40 -6.53 -13.69 1.68
CA LEU A 40 -6.90 -14.86 0.88
C LEU A 40 -6.31 -14.75 -0.52
N SER A 41 -5.75 -15.84 -1.04
CA SER A 41 -5.33 -15.91 -2.44
C SER A 41 -6.52 -15.72 -3.37
N LEU A 42 -6.26 -15.38 -4.63
CA LEU A 42 -7.31 -15.21 -5.64
C LEU A 42 -8.11 -16.50 -5.85
N ARG A 43 -7.46 -17.66 -5.70
CA ARG A 43 -8.10 -18.98 -5.81
C ARG A 43 -8.94 -19.33 -4.57
N GLU A 44 -8.46 -19.01 -3.37
CA GLU A 44 -9.28 -19.13 -2.15
C GLU A 44 -10.49 -18.21 -2.21
N THR A 45 -10.32 -16.98 -2.73
CA THR A 45 -11.41 -16.03 -2.93
C THR A 45 -12.43 -16.56 -3.95
N GLU A 46 -11.98 -17.11 -5.08
CA GLU A 46 -12.84 -17.82 -6.04
C GLU A 46 -13.61 -18.97 -5.38
N ALA A 47 -12.94 -19.79 -4.56
CA ALA A 47 -13.58 -20.91 -3.87
C ALA A 47 -14.68 -20.43 -2.91
N ILE A 48 -14.44 -19.35 -2.15
CA ILE A 48 -15.45 -18.76 -1.27
C ILE A 48 -16.61 -18.19 -2.07
N LEU A 49 -16.36 -17.47 -3.15
CA LEU A 49 -17.43 -16.96 -4.01
C LEU A 49 -18.29 -18.10 -4.55
N ARG A 50 -17.67 -19.21 -4.98
CA ARG A 50 -18.39 -20.41 -5.44
C ARG A 50 -19.24 -21.04 -4.34
N LEU A 51 -18.72 -21.13 -3.11
CA LEU A 51 -19.49 -21.63 -1.95
C LEU A 51 -20.72 -20.75 -1.65
N LEU A 52 -20.64 -19.45 -1.96
CA LEU A 52 -21.74 -18.50 -1.82
C LEU A 52 -22.63 -18.39 -3.08
N GLY A 53 -22.47 -19.30 -4.05
CA GLY A 53 -23.28 -19.35 -5.27
C GLY A 53 -22.90 -18.32 -6.34
N VAL A 54 -21.71 -17.74 -6.27
CA VAL A 54 -21.19 -16.77 -7.25
C VAL A 54 -20.08 -17.42 -8.09
N GLU A 55 -20.38 -17.75 -9.34
CA GLU A 55 -19.42 -18.35 -10.27
C GLU A 55 -18.56 -17.30 -10.98
N ARG A 56 -17.39 -17.01 -10.40
CA ARG A 56 -16.39 -16.10 -10.97
C ARG A 56 -15.00 -16.67 -10.80
N SER A 57 -14.19 -16.59 -11.86
CA SER A 57 -12.83 -17.10 -11.85
C SER A 57 -11.89 -16.21 -11.02
N PHE A 58 -10.77 -16.78 -10.58
CA PHE A 58 -9.71 -16.00 -9.92
C PHE A 58 -9.19 -14.85 -10.81
N GLN A 59 -9.21 -14.97 -12.15
CA GLN A 59 -8.84 -13.86 -13.05
C GLN A 59 -9.84 -12.70 -12.98
N ALA A 60 -11.14 -12.97 -12.78
CA ALA A 60 -12.12 -11.91 -12.59
C ALA A 60 -11.85 -11.16 -11.27
N VAL A 61 -11.55 -11.90 -10.19
CA VAL A 61 -11.15 -11.31 -8.90
C VAL A 61 -9.89 -10.46 -9.06
N PHE A 62 -8.87 -10.96 -9.78
CA PHE A 62 -7.65 -10.23 -10.09
C PHE A 62 -7.94 -8.90 -10.80
N GLN A 63 -8.76 -8.91 -11.85
CA GLN A 63 -9.15 -7.71 -12.57
C GLN A 63 -9.90 -6.72 -11.68
N TRP A 64 -10.74 -7.18 -10.76
CA TRP A 64 -11.41 -6.30 -9.81
C TRP A 64 -10.42 -5.64 -8.85
N VAL A 65 -9.48 -6.41 -8.29
CA VAL A 65 -8.43 -5.89 -7.40
C VAL A 65 -7.63 -4.80 -8.11
N HIS A 66 -7.16 -5.06 -9.33
CA HIS A 66 -6.39 -4.09 -10.10
C HIS A 66 -7.20 -2.85 -10.44
N ARG A 67 -8.45 -3.00 -10.90
CA ARG A 67 -9.28 -1.84 -11.22
C ARG A 67 -9.57 -0.98 -10.00
N LEU A 68 -9.75 -1.60 -8.83
CA LEU A 68 -9.87 -0.84 -7.59
C LEU A 68 -8.57 -0.08 -7.32
N ALA A 69 -7.43 -0.78 -7.32
CA ALA A 69 -6.12 -0.17 -7.07
C ALA A 69 -5.85 1.03 -8.00
N ASP A 70 -6.12 0.90 -9.30
CA ASP A 70 -5.94 1.95 -10.30
C ASP A 70 -6.90 3.13 -10.12
N SER A 71 -8.00 2.95 -9.39
CA SER A 71 -9.00 3.99 -9.11
C SER A 71 -8.79 4.72 -7.80
N VAL A 72 -7.99 4.15 -6.88
CA VAL A 72 -7.69 4.80 -5.60
C VAL A 72 -6.69 5.92 -5.86
N SER A 73 -7.08 7.15 -5.53
CA SER A 73 -6.18 8.31 -5.59
C SER A 73 -5.14 8.24 -4.46
N ASP A 74 -4.02 8.92 -4.67
CA ASP A 74 -3.04 9.18 -3.61
C ASP A 74 -3.70 9.78 -2.36
N PRO A 75 -3.14 9.56 -1.15
CA PRO A 75 -3.66 10.16 0.06
C PRO A 75 -3.76 11.69 -0.10
N PRO A 76 -4.76 12.33 0.52
CA PRO A 76 -4.93 13.78 0.41
C PRO A 76 -3.68 14.50 0.91
N LYS A 77 -3.41 15.68 0.34
CA LYS A 77 -2.32 16.55 0.78
C LYS A 77 -2.40 16.76 2.30
N ALA A 78 -1.28 16.59 2.97
CA ALA A 78 -1.17 16.62 4.43
C ALA A 78 -0.05 17.57 4.87
N THR A 79 -0.06 17.96 6.13
CA THR A 79 0.95 18.80 6.80
C THR A 79 1.55 18.05 7.99
N PRO A 80 2.27 16.93 7.75
CA PRO A 80 2.71 16.05 8.83
C PRO A 80 3.79 16.71 9.70
N ARG A 81 3.72 16.55 11.02
CA ARG A 81 4.74 17.10 11.93
C ARG A 81 5.94 16.18 12.08
N ARG A 82 5.70 14.88 12.14
CA ARG A 82 6.73 13.86 12.35
C ARG A 82 6.51 12.70 11.39
N VAL A 83 7.49 12.44 10.55
CA VAL A 83 7.41 11.39 9.54
C VAL A 83 8.54 10.40 9.75
N ALA A 84 8.21 9.13 9.95
CA ALA A 84 9.21 8.08 9.87
C ALA A 84 9.36 7.62 8.42
N VAL A 85 10.61 7.47 8.00
CA VAL A 85 11.00 7.01 6.67
C VAL A 85 11.98 5.85 6.82
N ASP A 86 11.78 4.84 6.00
CA ASP A 86 12.58 3.63 6.00
C ASP A 86 12.41 2.90 4.67
N GLU A 87 13.30 1.95 4.42
CA GLU A 87 13.23 1.07 3.27
C GLU A 87 13.40 -0.39 3.64
N THR A 88 12.82 -1.27 2.82
CA THR A 88 13.10 -2.69 2.89
C THR A 88 13.41 -3.26 1.53
N ALA A 89 14.34 -4.21 1.50
CA ALA A 89 14.54 -5.05 0.33
C ALA A 89 13.29 -5.93 0.08
N VAL A 90 12.91 -6.04 -1.19
CA VAL A 90 11.83 -6.90 -1.69
C VAL A 90 12.31 -7.64 -2.93
N LYS A 91 11.77 -8.84 -3.17
CA LYS A 91 12.13 -9.66 -4.33
C LYS A 91 10.97 -9.78 -5.31
N ILE A 92 11.16 -9.18 -6.48
CA ILE A 92 10.18 -9.10 -7.56
C ILE A 92 10.76 -9.82 -8.78
N ASN A 93 10.07 -10.85 -9.27
CA ASN A 93 10.47 -11.63 -10.44
C ASN A 93 11.91 -12.15 -10.34
N GLY A 94 12.28 -12.62 -9.15
CA GLY A 94 13.64 -13.10 -8.85
C GLY A 94 14.69 -12.00 -8.65
N LYS A 95 14.35 -10.72 -8.88
CA LYS A 95 15.27 -9.57 -8.80
C LYS A 95 15.03 -8.78 -7.52
N TRP A 96 16.11 -8.32 -6.90
CA TRP A 96 16.02 -7.45 -5.74
C TRP A 96 15.60 -6.04 -6.15
N SER A 97 14.75 -5.44 -5.33
CA SER A 97 14.34 -4.04 -5.38
C SER A 97 14.18 -3.52 -3.95
N TRP A 98 14.07 -2.21 -3.77
CA TRP A 98 13.93 -1.57 -2.47
C TRP A 98 12.65 -0.76 -2.44
N LEU A 99 11.78 -1.09 -1.49
CA LEU A 99 10.55 -0.37 -1.21
C LEU A 99 10.83 0.65 -0.12
N TYR A 100 10.70 1.93 -0.46
CA TYR A 100 10.77 3.05 0.46
C TYR A 100 9.35 3.42 0.88
N ALA A 101 9.15 3.78 2.14
CA ALA A 101 7.87 4.25 2.63
C ALA A 101 8.03 5.41 3.60
N ALA A 102 7.00 6.24 3.70
CA ALA A 102 6.91 7.35 4.63
C ALA A 102 5.60 7.23 5.40
N ILE A 103 5.65 7.27 6.73
CA ILE A 103 4.48 7.22 7.60
C ILE A 103 4.44 8.45 8.50
N ASP A 104 3.28 9.09 8.56
CA ASP A 104 3.01 10.12 9.56
C ASP A 104 2.81 9.46 10.92
N LEU A 105 3.62 9.83 11.91
CA LEU A 105 3.59 9.22 13.24
C LEU A 105 2.38 9.64 14.07
N ASP A 106 1.78 10.80 13.77
CA ASP A 106 0.62 11.29 14.51
C ASP A 106 -0.66 10.60 14.03
N THR A 107 -0.86 10.54 12.70
CA THR A 107 -2.07 9.95 12.09
C THR A 107 -1.95 8.47 11.78
N LYS A 108 -0.73 7.93 11.74
CA LYS A 108 -0.39 6.54 11.33
C LYS A 108 -0.75 6.23 9.87
N VAL A 109 -0.93 7.26 9.04
CA VAL A 109 -1.22 7.13 7.62
C VAL A 109 0.09 7.02 6.85
N ILE A 110 0.13 6.10 5.88
CA ILE A 110 1.22 6.05 4.89
C ILE A 110 1.05 7.24 3.94
N LEU A 111 2.04 8.11 3.94
CA LEU A 111 2.09 9.30 3.09
C LEU A 111 2.48 8.93 1.66
N ASP A 112 3.50 8.08 1.52
CA ASP A 112 3.91 7.56 0.21
C ASP A 112 4.66 6.24 0.34
N ALA A 113 4.69 5.48 -0.76
CA ALA A 113 5.51 4.28 -0.90
C ALA A 113 5.98 4.15 -2.36
N ALA A 114 7.29 3.96 -2.55
CA ALA A 114 7.90 3.90 -3.88
C ALA A 114 8.95 2.80 -3.98
N LEU A 115 9.04 2.19 -5.17
CA LEU A 115 9.94 1.08 -5.46
C LEU A 115 11.11 1.53 -6.33
N PHE A 116 12.33 1.22 -5.91
CA PHE A 116 13.56 1.50 -6.64
C PHE A 116 14.39 0.25 -6.90
N LYS A 117 15.11 0.21 -8.03
CA LYS A 117 16.00 -0.91 -8.39
C LYS A 117 17.32 -0.92 -7.62
N ARG A 118 17.62 0.14 -6.86
CA ARG A 118 18.87 0.33 -6.12
C ARG A 118 18.54 0.94 -4.76
N HIS A 119 19.45 0.76 -3.82
CA HIS A 119 19.40 1.41 -2.51
C HIS A 119 20.52 2.44 -2.39
N GLY A 120 20.32 3.41 -1.49
CA GLY A 120 21.31 4.42 -1.15
C GLY A 120 20.76 5.84 -1.26
N THR A 121 21.68 6.80 -1.26
CA THR A 121 21.35 8.23 -1.16
C THR A 121 20.46 8.75 -2.28
N ASP A 122 20.72 8.39 -3.54
CA ASP A 122 19.97 8.96 -4.67
C ASP A 122 18.50 8.48 -4.68
N PRO A 123 18.19 7.18 -4.51
CA PRO A 123 16.82 6.72 -4.28
C PRO A 123 16.14 7.37 -3.07
N ALA A 124 16.85 7.48 -1.94
CA ALA A 124 16.31 8.10 -0.74
C ALA A 124 15.95 9.58 -0.96
N ALA A 125 16.82 10.34 -1.65
CA ALA A 125 16.55 11.74 -1.99
C ALA A 125 15.39 11.86 -2.99
N ALA A 126 15.33 11.02 -4.02
CA ALA A 126 14.22 11.01 -4.97
C ALA A 126 12.88 10.70 -4.28
N PHE A 127 12.88 9.73 -3.36
CA PHE A 127 11.70 9.38 -2.58
C PHE A 127 11.23 10.53 -1.68
N LEU A 128 12.14 11.11 -0.88
CA LEU A 128 11.82 12.23 0.00
C LEU A 128 11.33 13.45 -0.76
N HIS A 129 11.90 13.71 -1.94
CA HIS A 129 11.44 14.77 -2.81
C HIS A 129 9.97 14.55 -3.23
N GLY A 130 9.63 13.36 -3.71
CA GLY A 130 8.25 13.01 -4.07
C GLY A 130 7.26 13.16 -2.90
N VAL A 131 7.66 12.76 -1.68
CA VAL A 131 6.85 12.99 -0.47
C VAL A 131 6.58 14.48 -0.25
N CYS A 132 7.59 15.34 -0.42
CA CYS A 132 7.47 16.79 -0.26
C CYS A 132 6.75 17.48 -1.43
N GLU A 133 6.68 16.86 -2.61
CA GLU A 133 5.83 17.34 -3.71
C GLU A 133 4.34 17.11 -3.41
N LYS A 134 4.02 15.96 -2.80
CA LYS A 134 2.65 15.57 -2.46
C LYS A 134 2.13 16.21 -1.17
N HIS A 135 3.00 16.42 -0.18
CA HIS A 135 2.64 16.91 1.15
C HIS A 135 3.40 18.18 1.50
N ASP A 136 2.81 19.03 2.35
CA ASP A 136 3.52 20.19 2.88
C ASP A 136 4.43 19.75 4.02
N CYS A 137 5.73 19.66 3.71
CA CYS A 137 6.76 19.20 4.63
C CYS A 137 7.62 20.32 5.24
N SER A 138 7.17 21.57 5.16
CA SER A 138 7.93 22.75 5.60
C SER A 138 8.38 22.68 7.07
N GLU A 139 7.49 22.23 7.95
CA GLU A 139 7.73 22.09 9.39
C GLU A 139 7.91 20.63 9.83
N THR A 140 8.07 19.70 8.87
CA THR A 140 8.17 18.26 9.16
C THR A 140 9.54 17.89 9.70
N VAL A 141 9.55 17.12 10.80
CA VAL A 141 10.73 16.39 11.25
C VAL A 141 10.72 14.98 10.66
N PHE A 142 11.70 14.68 9.81
CA PHE A 142 11.90 13.34 9.25
C PHE A 142 12.77 12.49 10.16
N LEU A 143 12.34 11.26 10.43
CA LEU A 143 13.06 10.27 11.22
C LEU A 143 13.43 9.09 10.34
N ALA A 144 14.71 8.82 10.18
CA ALA A 144 15.19 7.69 9.39
C ALA A 144 16.41 7.05 10.05
N ASP A 145 16.89 5.91 9.53
CA ASP A 145 18.21 5.44 9.90
C ASP A 145 19.31 6.25 9.20
N ALA A 146 20.56 5.97 9.58
CA ALA A 146 21.70 6.71 9.10
C ALA A 146 22.01 6.50 7.62
N PHE A 147 21.57 5.41 6.98
CA PHE A 147 22.11 5.00 5.70
C PHE A 147 21.47 5.76 4.54
N GLY A 148 22.25 6.59 3.84
CA GLY A 148 21.79 7.38 2.70
C GLY A 148 20.92 8.60 3.06
N TYR A 149 20.10 8.51 4.11
CA TYR A 149 19.17 9.57 4.51
C TYR A 149 19.86 10.84 5.03
N ARG A 150 20.97 10.74 5.77
CA ARG A 150 21.71 11.95 6.23
C ARG A 150 22.06 12.86 5.06
N THR A 151 22.61 12.27 4.01
CA THR A 151 23.00 13.00 2.81
C THR A 151 21.78 13.45 2.02
N ALA A 152 20.73 12.63 1.94
CA ALA A 152 19.48 13.01 1.27
C ALA A 152 18.81 14.23 1.95
N PHE A 153 18.72 14.24 3.29
CA PHE A 153 18.19 15.37 4.05
C PHE A 153 19.00 16.64 3.79
N SER A 154 20.33 16.55 3.85
CA SER A 154 21.21 17.70 3.58
C SER A 154 21.06 18.23 2.16
N ARG A 155 20.95 17.34 1.15
CA ARG A 155 20.76 17.74 -0.25
C ARG A 155 19.43 18.45 -0.51
N LEU A 156 18.38 18.05 0.22
CA LEU A 156 17.04 18.59 0.07
C LEU A 156 16.72 19.73 1.05
N GLY A 157 17.61 20.04 1.99
CA GLY A 157 17.36 21.04 3.04
C GLY A 157 16.29 20.62 4.06
N LEU A 158 16.08 19.31 4.25
CA LEU A 158 15.05 18.80 5.14
C LEU A 158 15.52 18.70 6.59
N ASN A 159 14.60 18.93 7.53
CA ASN A 159 14.82 18.72 8.97
C ASN A 159 14.79 17.23 9.32
N GLY A 160 15.89 16.53 9.04
CA GLY A 160 16.04 15.10 9.27
C GLY A 160 16.85 14.77 10.52
N ARG A 161 16.42 13.74 11.25
CA ARG A 161 17.11 13.18 12.42
C ARG A 161 17.31 11.69 12.25
N ILE A 162 18.44 11.20 12.77
CA ILE A 162 18.65 9.77 12.92
C ILE A 162 18.04 9.34 14.24
N ASP A 163 17.04 8.47 14.17
CA ASP A 163 16.25 8.03 15.32
C ASP A 163 15.96 6.54 15.17
N TYR A 164 16.39 5.72 16.14
CA TYR A 164 16.19 4.27 16.12
C TYR A 164 15.02 3.82 17.00
N THR A 165 14.35 4.74 17.70
CA THR A 165 13.32 4.40 18.70
C THR A 165 11.92 4.65 18.16
N ASP A 166 11.68 5.81 17.55
CA ASP A 166 10.33 6.20 17.11
C ASP A 166 9.95 5.66 15.71
N ARG A 167 10.86 4.92 15.06
CA ARG A 167 10.65 4.23 13.77
C ARG A 167 9.87 2.91 13.86
N ASN A 168 9.54 2.45 15.07
CA ASN A 168 8.82 1.18 15.26
C ASN A 168 7.49 1.09 14.46
N LEU A 169 6.82 2.21 14.20
CA LEU A 169 5.59 2.21 13.39
C LEU A 169 5.84 1.81 11.94
N ILE A 170 6.89 2.33 11.30
CA ILE A 170 7.20 1.97 9.91
C ILE A 170 7.73 0.54 9.80
N GLU A 171 8.52 0.08 10.78
CA GLU A 171 9.00 -1.29 10.85
C GLU A 171 7.85 -2.31 10.98
N LYS A 172 6.87 -2.02 11.85
CA LYS A 172 5.64 -2.82 11.97
C LYS A 172 4.81 -2.84 10.69
N TRP A 173 4.75 -1.70 10.00
CA TRP A 173 4.08 -1.64 8.70
C TRP A 173 4.80 -2.51 7.66
N PHE A 174 6.13 -2.44 7.57
CA PHE A 174 6.91 -3.33 6.70
C PHE A 174 6.76 -4.80 7.05
N HIS A 175 6.70 -5.14 8.34
CA HIS A 175 6.44 -6.52 8.77
C HIS A 175 5.07 -7.00 8.27
N THR A 176 4.03 -6.19 8.43
CA THR A 176 2.68 -6.48 7.91
C THR A 176 2.68 -6.63 6.39
N PHE A 177 3.39 -5.75 5.68
CA PHE A 177 3.58 -5.83 4.24
C PHE A 177 4.26 -7.13 3.82
N LYS A 178 5.38 -7.51 4.46
CA LYS A 178 6.11 -8.76 4.17
C LYS A 178 5.26 -9.99 4.42
N MET A 179 4.60 -10.08 5.58
CA MET A 179 3.68 -11.19 5.88
C MET A 179 2.62 -11.36 4.80
N ARG A 180 2.09 -10.26 4.28
CA ARG A 180 1.10 -10.27 3.20
C ARG A 180 1.71 -10.72 1.87
N VAL A 181 2.87 -10.18 1.49
CA VAL A 181 3.55 -10.55 0.23
C VAL A 181 3.98 -12.01 0.23
N ASP A 182 4.60 -12.48 1.32
CA ASP A 182 5.10 -13.85 1.47
C ASP A 182 3.96 -14.88 1.37
N ARG A 183 2.75 -14.52 1.82
CA ARG A 183 1.57 -15.38 1.71
C ARG A 183 1.11 -15.60 0.26
N PHE A 184 1.32 -14.64 -0.62
CA PHE A 184 0.91 -14.75 -2.03
C PHE A 184 2.02 -15.28 -2.91
N HIS A 185 3.28 -14.88 -2.63
CA HIS A 185 4.42 -15.24 -3.46
C HIS A 185 5.71 -15.29 -2.62
N ASN A 186 6.49 -16.37 -2.75
CA ASN A 186 7.89 -16.41 -2.28
C ASN A 186 8.81 -15.42 -3.05
N SER A 187 8.33 -14.90 -4.19
CA SER A 187 8.90 -13.79 -4.97
C SER A 187 7.80 -13.22 -5.86
N TRP A 188 7.50 -11.92 -5.76
CA TRP A 188 6.36 -11.30 -6.48
C TRP A 188 6.49 -11.54 -7.99
N VAL A 189 5.55 -12.28 -8.59
CA VAL A 189 5.53 -12.50 -10.04
C VAL A 189 4.56 -11.50 -10.63
N GLY A 190 5.11 -10.40 -11.16
CA GLY A 190 4.35 -9.37 -11.86
C GLY A 190 3.70 -9.86 -13.13
#